data_AF-A0A7J3TE75-F1
#
_entry.id   AF-A0A7J3TE75-F1
#
_cell.length_a   1.000
_cell.length_b   1.000
_cell.length_c   1.000
_cell.angle_alpha   90.00
_cell.angle_beta   90.00
_cell.angle_gamma   90.00
#
_symmetry.space_group_name_H-M   'P 1'
#
loop_
_entity.id
_entity.type
_entity.pdbx_description
1 polymer ?
#
loop_
_entity_poly.entity_id
_entity_poly.type
_entity_poly.pdbx_seq_one_letter_code
_entity_poly.pdbx_strand_id
1 'polypeptide(L)'
;MSQKTIAWDRIVQLNKKAGEFKSDSELSTNCLKVMENIASRLDITLTKEIKRSYCKSCKTIYGNCRVRLRKGIVTVTCGNCGDIRRLPYVKSTKLRNEKN
;
A
#
# COMPACT_ATOMS: atom_id res chain seq x y z
N MET A 1 -4.40 -3.01 -27.38
CA MET A 1 -4.15 -2.84 -25.94
C MET A 1 -2.65 -2.71 -25.70
N SER A 2 -2.22 -1.75 -24.87
CA SER A 2 -0.80 -1.57 -24.54
C SER A 2 -0.35 -2.60 -23.50
N GLN A 3 0.91 -3.04 -23.55
CA GLN A 3 1.49 -3.94 -22.54
C GLN A 3 1.37 -3.37 -21.12
N LYS A 4 1.43 -2.03 -20.98
CA LYS A 4 1.24 -1.35 -19.69
C LYS A 4 -0.18 -1.49 -19.15
N THR A 5 -1.20 -1.48 -20.00
CA THR A 5 -2.60 -1.66 -19.60
C THR A 5 -2.83 -3.05 -19.04
N ILE A 6 -2.34 -4.08 -19.74
CA ILE A 6 -2.46 -5.48 -19.30
C ILE A 6 -1.71 -5.69 -17.97
N ALA A 7 -0.53 -5.07 -17.84
CA ALA A 7 0.23 -5.14 -16.61
C ALA A 7 -0.47 -4.44 -15.43
N TRP A 8 -1.14 -3.32 -15.69
CA TRP A 8 -1.95 -2.64 -14.68
C TRP A 8 -3.09 -3.53 -14.17
N ASP A 9 -3.85 -4.14 -15.08
CA ASP A 9 -4.91 -5.07 -14.71
C ASP A 9 -4.37 -6.24 -13.88
N ARG A 10 -3.20 -6.78 -14.27
CA ARG A 10 -2.53 -7.85 -13.52
C ARG A 10 -2.09 -7.41 -12.13
N ILE A 11 -1.57 -6.19 -11.99
CA ILE A 11 -1.21 -5.60 -10.68
C ILE A 11 -2.45 -5.51 -9.78
N VAL A 12 -3.57 -5.02 -10.31
CA VAL A 12 -4.83 -4.88 -9.57
C VAL A 12 -5.34 -6.25 -9.13
N GLN A 13 -5.33 -7.24 -10.02
CA GLN A 13 -5.73 -8.62 -9.69
C GLN A 13 -4.83 -9.26 -8.63
N LEU A 14 -3.51 -9.08 -8.72
CA LEU A 14 -2.57 -9.61 -7.72
C LEU A 14 -2.77 -8.97 -6.36
N ASN A 15 -3.00 -7.65 -6.30
CA ASN A 15 -3.31 -6.95 -5.05
C ASN A 15 -4.61 -7.47 -4.43
N LYS A 16 -5.65 -7.73 -5.25
CA LYS A 16 -6.91 -8.31 -4.78
C LYS A 16 -6.72 -9.71 -4.20
N LYS A 17 -6.04 -10.60 -4.94
CA LYS A 17 -5.72 -11.96 -4.48
C LYS A 17 -4.91 -11.94 -3.19
N ALA A 18 -3.93 -11.06 -3.07
CA ALA A 18 -3.15 -10.92 -1.85
C ALA A 18 -4.07 -10.61 -0.64
N GLY A 19 -5.11 -9.79 -0.84
CA GLY A 19 -6.12 -9.47 0.18
C GLY A 19 -7.01 -10.65 0.56
N GLU A 20 -7.37 -11.50 -0.40
CA GLU A 20 -8.14 -12.73 -0.16
C GLU A 20 -7.33 -13.75 0.65
N PHE A 21 -6.05 -13.90 0.33
CA PHE A 21 -5.12 -14.78 1.05
C PHE A 21 -4.54 -14.16 2.32
N LYS A 22 -5.19 -13.16 2.96
CA LYS A 22 -4.64 -12.52 4.15
C LYS A 22 -4.36 -13.50 5.31
N SER A 23 -5.12 -14.58 5.39
CA SER A 23 -4.93 -15.68 6.34
C SER A 23 -3.69 -16.53 6.04
N ASP A 24 -3.34 -16.70 4.77
CA ASP A 24 -2.12 -17.38 4.33
C ASP A 24 -1.03 -16.34 4.02
N SER A 25 -0.19 -16.08 5.02
CA SER A 25 0.85 -15.07 4.94
C SER A 25 1.83 -15.32 3.78
N GLU A 26 2.09 -16.57 3.40
CA GLU A 26 3.07 -16.88 2.36
C GLU A 26 2.52 -16.60 0.97
N LEU A 27 1.30 -17.05 0.69
CA LEU A 27 0.64 -16.78 -0.59
C LEU A 27 0.41 -15.28 -0.81
N SER A 28 -0.03 -14.57 0.23
CA SER A 28 -0.24 -13.12 0.18
C SER A 28 1.06 -12.36 -0.11
N THR A 29 2.14 -12.70 0.59
CA THR A 29 3.44 -12.02 0.40
C THR A 29 4.03 -12.29 -0.99
N ASN A 30 3.91 -13.53 -1.50
CA ASN A 30 4.37 -13.87 -2.85
C ASN A 30 3.59 -13.13 -3.94
N CYS A 31 2.26 -13.00 -3.81
CA CYS A 31 1.46 -12.17 -4.71
C CYS A 31 1.94 -10.71 -4.76
N LEU A 32 2.23 -10.12 -3.58
CA LEU A 32 2.71 -8.73 -3.49
C LEU A 32 4.14 -8.56 -4.04
N LYS A 33 5.03 -9.53 -3.85
CA LYS A 33 6.36 -9.54 -4.48
C LYS A 33 6.27 -9.55 -6.00
N VAL A 34 5.44 -10.45 -6.57
CA VAL A 34 5.23 -10.53 -8.02
C VAL A 34 4.63 -9.22 -8.55
N MET A 35 3.64 -8.66 -7.85
CA MET A 35 3.04 -7.38 -8.20
C MET A 35 4.07 -6.25 -8.28
N GLU A 36 4.94 -6.11 -7.28
CA GLU A 36 5.98 -5.08 -7.28
C GLU A 36 7.04 -5.29 -8.37
N ASN A 37 7.39 -6.54 -8.66
CA ASN A 37 8.33 -6.85 -9.74
C ASN A 37 7.77 -6.44 -11.10
N ILE A 38 6.48 -6.69 -11.36
CA ILE A 38 5.81 -6.24 -12.59
C ILE A 38 5.80 -4.71 -12.66
N ALA A 39 5.41 -4.06 -11.56
CA ALA A 39 5.33 -2.60 -11.50
C ALA A 39 6.70 -1.95 -11.77
N SER A 40 7.76 -2.48 -11.14
CA SER A 40 9.12 -1.96 -11.29
C SER A 40 9.67 -2.22 -12.69
N ARG A 41 9.44 -3.41 -13.25
CA ARG A 41 9.93 -3.78 -14.59
C ARG A 41 9.33 -2.94 -15.72
N LEU A 42 8.08 -2.51 -15.56
CA LEU A 42 7.35 -1.74 -16.58
C LEU A 42 7.26 -0.24 -16.25
N ASP A 43 7.96 0.20 -15.21
CA ASP A 43 7.96 1.56 -14.69
C ASP A 43 6.53 2.11 -14.47
N ILE A 44 5.73 1.30 -13.77
CA ILE A 44 4.33 1.61 -13.47
C ILE A 44 4.25 2.16 -12.04
N THR A 45 3.79 3.40 -11.94
CA THR A 45 3.55 4.04 -10.64
C THR A 45 2.28 3.49 -10.00
N LEU A 46 2.43 2.69 -8.94
CA LEU A 46 1.29 2.23 -8.13
C LEU A 46 0.53 3.40 -7.50
N THR A 47 -0.80 3.27 -7.39
CA THR A 47 -1.63 4.28 -6.74
C THR A 47 -1.36 4.37 -5.24
N LYS A 48 -1.86 5.45 -4.60
CA LYS A 48 -1.68 5.67 -3.16
C LYS A 48 -2.37 4.58 -2.34
N GLU A 49 -3.51 4.08 -2.79
CA GLU A 49 -4.30 3.04 -2.11
C GLU A 49 -3.49 1.74 -2.04
N ILE A 50 -2.93 1.29 -3.16
CA ILE A 50 -2.10 0.08 -3.21
C ILE A 50 -0.81 0.29 -2.40
N LYS A 51 -0.11 1.42 -2.56
CA LYS A 51 1.13 1.68 -1.82
C LYS A 51 0.96 1.73 -0.30
N ARG A 52 -0.27 1.97 0.19
CA ARG A 52 -0.61 2.08 1.62
C ARG A 52 -1.26 0.83 2.18
N SER A 53 -1.66 -0.16 1.37
CA SER A 53 -2.35 -1.37 1.84
C SER A 53 -1.42 -2.42 2.46
N TYR A 54 -0.12 -2.36 2.18
CA TYR A 54 0.85 -3.37 2.64
C TYR A 54 2.17 -2.76 3.13
N CYS A 55 2.92 -3.55 3.90
CA CYS A 55 4.25 -3.22 4.38
C CYS A 55 5.29 -3.36 3.27
N LYS A 56 6.11 -2.32 3.07
CA LYS A 56 7.14 -2.31 2.03
C LYS A 56 8.36 -3.16 2.40
N SER A 57 8.60 -3.44 3.67
CA SER A 57 9.68 -4.32 4.11
C SER A 57 9.30 -5.80 3.95
N CYS A 58 8.35 -6.30 4.73
CA CYS A 58 8.00 -7.72 4.75
C CYS A 58 6.99 -8.17 3.68
N LYS A 59 6.45 -7.24 2.88
CA LYS A 59 5.41 -7.48 1.86
C LYS A 59 4.14 -8.14 2.41
N THR A 60 3.85 -7.95 3.70
CA THR A 60 2.60 -8.42 4.31
C THR A 60 1.54 -7.33 4.23
N ILE A 61 0.29 -7.70 3.94
CA ILE A 61 -0.84 -6.78 4.03
C ILE A 61 -1.00 -6.30 5.46
N TYR A 62 -1.34 -5.03 5.63
CA TYR A 62 -1.62 -4.51 6.96
C TYR A 62 -2.85 -5.20 7.57
N GLY A 63 -2.62 -5.95 8.63
CA GLY A 63 -3.64 -6.46 9.56
C GLY A 63 -3.64 -5.64 10.84
N ASN A 64 -3.12 -6.22 11.91
CA ASN A 64 -2.98 -5.58 13.21
C ASN A 64 -1.77 -4.62 13.22
N CYS A 65 -1.89 -3.48 12.53
CA CYS A 65 -0.88 -2.43 12.54
C CYS A 65 -1.21 -1.29 13.51
N ARG A 66 -0.19 -0.70 14.11
CA ARG A 66 -0.36 0.47 14.99
C ARG A 66 -0.32 1.74 14.15
N VAL A 67 -1.43 2.47 14.11
CA VAL A 67 -1.54 3.74 13.40
C VAL A 67 -1.55 4.90 14.38
N ARG A 68 -0.68 5.89 14.18
CA ARG A 68 -0.61 7.13 14.95
C ARG A 68 -0.77 8.34 14.04
N LEU A 69 -1.59 9.30 14.46
CA LEU A 69 -1.82 10.55 13.74
C LEU A 69 -1.20 11.69 14.52
N ARG A 70 -0.20 12.38 13.94
CA ARG A 70 0.40 13.59 14.54
C ARG A 70 0.73 14.62 13.48
N LYS A 71 0.39 15.89 13.72
CA LYS A 71 0.76 17.07 12.89
C LYS A 71 0.59 16.85 11.37
N GLY A 72 -0.52 16.22 10.95
CA GLY A 72 -0.79 15.95 9.52
C GLY A 72 -0.02 14.77 8.92
N ILE A 73 0.62 13.94 9.74
CA ILE A 73 1.37 12.76 9.32
C ILE A 73 0.72 11.52 9.96
N VAL A 74 0.45 10.52 9.13
CA VAL A 74 0.03 9.18 9.53
C VAL A 74 1.26 8.30 9.66
N THR A 75 1.58 7.88 10.88
CA THR A 75 2.66 6.92 11.13
C THR A 75 2.05 5.54 11.28
N VAL A 76 2.37 4.64 10.36
CA VAL A 76 1.91 3.24 10.35
C VAL A 76 3.08 2.36 10.76
N THR A 77 2.94 1.64 11.87
CA THR A 77 3.91 0.62 12.31
C THR A 77 3.38 -0.76 11.97
N CYS A 78 4.16 -1.54 11.22
CA CYS A 78 3.81 -2.90 10.87
C CYS A 78 3.79 -3.78 12.13
N GLY A 79 2.70 -4.51 12.36
CA GLY A 79 2.59 -5.46 13.47
C GLY A 79 3.38 -6.75 13.27
N ASN A 80 3.86 -7.02 12.04
CA ASN A 80 4.59 -8.25 11.71
C ASN A 80 6.12 -8.06 11.82
N CYS A 81 6.67 -7.02 11.19
CA CYS A 81 8.12 -6.77 11.15
C CYS A 81 8.58 -5.51 11.91
N GLY A 82 7.65 -4.71 12.44
CA GLY A 82 7.99 -3.47 13.14
C GLY A 82 8.34 -2.27 12.26
N ASP A 83 8.36 -2.42 10.92
CA ASP A 83 8.68 -1.32 9.99
C ASP A 83 7.73 -0.11 10.18
N ILE A 84 8.31 1.09 10.20
CA ILE A 84 7.61 2.34 10.49
C ILE A 84 7.54 3.20 9.23
N ARG A 85 6.33 3.41 8.72
CA ARG A 85 6.08 4.25 7.54
C ARG A 85 5.38 5.54 7.94
N ARG A 86 5.89 6.66 7.44
CA ARG A 86 5.29 7.99 7.61
C ARG A 86 4.63 8.39 6.30
N LEU A 87 3.33 8.59 6.35
CA LEU A 87 2.50 8.97 5.21
C LEU A 87 1.94 10.37 5.46
N PRO A 88 2.30 11.38 4.67
CA PRO A 88 1.70 12.70 4.80
C PRO A 88 0.20 12.61 4.45
N TYR A 89 -0.63 13.17 5.31
CA TYR A 89 -2.04 13.40 5.06
C TYR A 89 -2.19 14.84 4.58
N VAL A 90 -2.04 15.03 3.27
CA VAL A 90 -2.32 16.32 2.64
C VAL A 90 -3.83 16.50 2.68
N LYS A 91 -4.35 17.22 3.69
CA LYS A 91 -5.68 17.82 3.55
C LYS A 91 -5.56 18.74 2.33
N SER A 92 -6.37 18.51 1.30
CA SER A 92 -6.67 19.59 0.36
C SER A 92 -7.02 20.81 1.19
N THR A 93 -6.42 21.94 0.86
CA THR A 93 -6.26 23.16 1.68
C THR A 93 -7.58 23.89 2.02
N LYS A 94 -8.73 23.21 2.06
CA LYS A 94 -10.06 23.80 2.21
C LYS A 94 -10.68 23.72 3.62
N LEU A 95 -10.04 23.09 4.61
CA LEU A 95 -10.65 22.88 5.95
C LEU A 95 -9.88 23.53 7.11
N ARG A 96 -9.13 24.62 6.87
CA ARG A 96 -8.38 25.32 7.93
C ARG A 96 -8.96 26.67 8.35
N ASN A 97 -9.92 27.24 7.61
CA ASN A 97 -10.41 28.61 7.84
C ASN A 97 -11.89 28.68 8.29
N GLU A 98 -12.31 27.88 9.26
CA GLU A 98 -13.65 28.02 9.90
C GLU A 98 -13.58 27.88 11.43
N LYS A 99 -12.50 28.37 12.03
CA LYS A 99 -12.40 28.53 13.50
C LYS A 99 -11.59 29.79 13.86
N ASN A 100 -12.02 30.93 13.33
CA ASN A 100 -11.77 32.24 13.94
C ASN A 100 -13.09 32.81 14.40
#